data_AF-A0A535UZV0-F1
#
_entry.id   AF-A0A535UZV0-F1
#
_cell.length_a   1.000
_cell.length_b   1.000
_cell.length_c   1.000
_cell.angle_alpha   90.00
_cell.angle_beta   90.00
_cell.angle_gamma   90.00
#
_symmetry.space_group_name_H-M   'P 1'
#
loop_
_entity.id
_entity.type
_entity.pdbx_description
1 polymer ?
#
loop_
_entity_poly.entity_id
_entity_poly.type
_entity_poly.pdbx_seq_one_letter_code
_entity_poly.pdbx_strand_id
1 'polypeptide(L)'
;MQDFFLAASIGALILLTEARTWLVLLRLAAEGAAWILCLRGNRFVAVPAVLAAVMLPLSSHAAGVQPQAAGAELADAIHVLSAAMWAGGIIALASLRPPDGWAAPEARILLERFGRIALIAFAVTALTGLLAATEHLLALSDLWSTTYGVVLVLKVAGVLAMGGLSALWRRGRQVVAADALVAILVVFATALLAVTTPPA
;
A
#
# COMPACT_ATOMS: atom_id res chain seq x y z
N MET A 1 36.90 -6.76 25.05
CA MET A 1 36.36 -5.57 24.34
C MET A 1 36.65 -5.63 22.84
N GLN A 2 37.88 -5.97 22.42
CA GLN A 2 38.24 -6.13 21.01
C GLN A 2 37.43 -7.23 20.29
N ASP A 3 37.14 -8.35 20.96
CA ASP A 3 36.34 -9.45 20.39
C ASP A 3 34.86 -9.09 20.19
N PHE A 4 34.32 -8.19 21.02
CA PHE A 4 32.94 -7.70 20.89
C PHE A 4 32.82 -6.69 19.74
N PHE A 5 33.83 -5.83 19.56
CA PHE A 5 33.91 -4.94 18.41
C PHE A 5 34.12 -5.71 17.11
N LEU A 6 34.93 -6.77 17.10
CA LEU A 6 35.11 -7.67 15.97
C LEU A 6 33.83 -8.46 15.65
N ALA A 7 33.13 -9.01 16.66
CA ALA A 7 31.86 -9.69 16.45
C ALA A 7 30.75 -8.73 15.95
N ALA A 8 30.70 -7.49 16.47
CA ALA A 8 29.75 -6.48 16.03
C ALA A 8 30.04 -5.97 14.60
N SER A 9 31.31 -5.84 14.24
CA SER A 9 31.72 -5.45 12.89
C SER A 9 31.61 -6.58 11.88
N ILE A 10 31.84 -7.85 12.28
CA ILE A 10 31.54 -9.03 11.48
C ILE A 10 30.02 -9.19 11.30
N GLY A 11 29.23 -8.98 12.35
CA GLY A 11 27.76 -8.96 12.27
C GLY A 11 27.24 -7.84 11.37
N ALA A 12 27.82 -6.64 11.45
CA ALA A 12 27.54 -5.53 10.54
C ALA A 12 28.00 -5.84 9.10
N LEU A 13 29.15 -6.47 8.91
CA LEU A 13 29.64 -6.90 7.60
C LEU A 13 28.75 -7.99 6.99
N ILE A 14 28.27 -8.94 7.81
CA ILE A 14 27.31 -9.98 7.42
C ILE A 14 25.95 -9.36 7.01
N LEU A 15 25.47 -8.37 7.76
CA LEU A 15 24.30 -7.55 7.41
C LEU A 15 24.52 -6.69 6.15
N LEU A 16 25.77 -6.31 5.85
CA LEU A 16 26.13 -5.56 4.64
C LEU A 16 26.38 -6.47 3.41
N THR A 17 26.66 -7.76 3.63
CA THR A 17 26.88 -8.76 2.56
C THR A 17 25.62 -9.50 2.12
N GLU A 18 24.51 -9.38 2.88
CA GLU A 18 23.19 -9.77 2.41
C GLU A 18 22.83 -8.95 1.16
N ALA A 19 22.60 -9.63 0.04
CA ALA A 19 22.31 -9.06 -1.28
C ALA A 19 20.99 -8.26 -1.36
N ARG A 20 20.50 -7.71 -0.24
CA ARG A 20 19.20 -7.04 -0.10
C ARG A 20 19.30 -5.71 0.67
N THR A 21 20.41 -5.44 1.39
CA THR A 21 20.65 -4.14 2.03
C THR A 21 20.72 -3.01 1.01
N TRP A 22 21.29 -3.26 -0.17
CA TRP A 22 21.33 -2.28 -1.26
C TRP A 22 19.92 -1.95 -1.80
N LEU A 23 18.99 -2.91 -1.87
CA LEU A 23 17.59 -2.66 -2.25
C LEU A 23 16.88 -1.77 -1.23
N VAL A 24 17.10 -2.04 0.06
CA VAL A 24 16.59 -1.20 1.14
C VAL A 24 17.16 0.22 1.05
N LEU A 25 18.47 0.37 0.84
CA LEU A 25 19.11 1.67 0.67
C LEU A 25 18.60 2.43 -0.56
N LEU A 26 18.42 1.74 -1.70
CA LEU A 26 17.85 2.34 -2.91
C LEU A 26 16.41 2.79 -2.70
N ARG A 27 15.60 1.97 -2.01
CA ARG A 27 14.23 2.34 -1.63
C ARG A 27 14.23 3.59 -0.76
N LEU A 28 15.03 3.61 0.31
CA LEU A 28 15.12 4.76 1.22
C LEU A 28 15.60 6.02 0.49
N ALA A 29 16.56 5.89 -0.42
CA ALA A 29 17.02 7.00 -1.26
C ALA A 29 15.90 7.51 -2.19
N ALA A 30 15.12 6.61 -2.79
CA ALA A 30 13.96 6.96 -3.59
C ALA A 30 12.88 7.67 -2.76
N GLU A 31 12.57 7.18 -1.56
CA GLU A 31 11.63 7.84 -0.64
C GLU A 31 12.10 9.24 -0.23
N GLY A 32 13.38 9.39 0.12
CA GLY A 32 13.98 10.68 0.44
C GLY A 32 13.93 11.65 -0.74
N ALA A 33 14.26 11.18 -1.95
CA ALA A 33 14.16 11.98 -3.17
C ALA A 33 12.72 12.41 -3.46
N ALA A 34 11.75 11.49 -3.32
CA ALA A 34 10.33 11.79 -3.49
C ALA A 34 9.87 12.85 -2.47
N TRP A 35 10.25 12.70 -1.20
CA TRP A 35 9.90 13.67 -0.16
C TRP A 35 10.48 15.05 -0.43
N ILE A 36 11.77 15.14 -0.80
CA ILE A 36 12.42 16.41 -1.15
C ILE A 36 11.76 17.07 -2.38
N LEU A 37 11.46 16.29 -3.42
CA LEU A 37 10.82 16.81 -4.63
C LEU A 37 9.38 17.24 -4.37
N CYS A 38 8.66 16.53 -3.49
CA CYS A 38 7.32 16.88 -3.03
C CYS A 38 7.33 18.24 -2.32
N LEU A 39 8.24 18.44 -1.36
CA LEU A 39 8.40 19.71 -0.64
C LEU A 39 8.80 20.88 -1.57
N ARG A 40 9.50 20.58 -2.66
CA ARG A 40 9.88 21.56 -3.69
C ARG A 40 8.82 21.80 -4.76
N GLY A 41 7.66 21.13 -4.69
CA GLY A 41 6.60 21.24 -5.69
C GLY A 41 7.02 20.75 -7.09
N ASN A 42 7.99 19.84 -7.17
CA ASN A 42 8.56 19.40 -8.44
C ASN A 42 7.74 18.26 -9.06
N ARG A 43 7.30 18.44 -10.32
CA ARG A 43 6.53 17.45 -11.10
C ARG A 43 7.21 16.08 -11.25
N PHE A 44 8.53 16.00 -11.10
CA PHE A 44 9.27 14.74 -11.22
C PHE A 44 9.18 13.85 -9.98
N VAL A 45 8.44 14.26 -8.92
CA VAL A 45 8.21 13.46 -7.71
C VAL A 45 7.66 12.05 -7.97
N ALA A 46 6.90 11.87 -9.07
CA ALA A 46 6.29 10.58 -9.41
C ALA A 46 7.33 9.48 -9.67
N VAL A 47 8.47 9.81 -10.27
CA VAL A 47 9.50 8.81 -10.64
C VAL A 47 10.07 8.12 -9.40
N PRO A 48 10.64 8.85 -8.40
CA PRO A 48 11.14 8.21 -7.19
C PRO A 48 10.03 7.63 -6.31
N ALA A 49 8.81 8.18 -6.32
CA ALA A 49 7.69 7.62 -5.57
C ALA A 49 7.26 6.23 -6.11
N VAL A 50 7.18 6.08 -7.44
CA VAL A 50 6.91 4.78 -8.08
C VAL A 50 8.04 3.80 -7.81
N LEU A 51 9.29 4.24 -7.92
CA LEU A 51 10.45 3.41 -7.63
C LEU A 51 10.41 2.90 -6.18
N ALA A 52 10.14 3.77 -5.21
CA ALA A 52 10.00 3.40 -3.81
C ALA A 52 8.89 2.36 -3.58
N ALA A 53 7.73 2.55 -4.20
CA ALA A 53 6.59 1.64 -4.08
C ALA A 53 6.89 0.24 -4.64
N VAL A 54 7.54 0.17 -5.82
CA VAL A 54 7.91 -1.11 -6.44
C VAL A 54 9.03 -1.82 -5.68
N MET A 55 9.97 -1.08 -5.11
CA MET A 55 11.06 -1.66 -4.33
C MET A 55 10.63 -2.20 -2.97
N LEU A 56 9.46 -1.79 -2.44
CA LEU A 56 8.96 -2.23 -1.13
C LEU A 56 8.86 -3.77 -1.01
N PRO A 57 8.09 -4.48 -1.85
CA PRO A 57 7.98 -5.94 -1.76
C PRO A 57 9.31 -6.65 -2.08
N LEU A 58 10.10 -6.11 -3.01
CA LEU A 58 11.41 -6.65 -3.38
C LEU A 58 12.42 -6.56 -2.22
N SER A 59 12.24 -5.61 -1.32
CA SER A 59 13.08 -5.44 -0.13
C SER A 59 12.65 -6.31 1.07
N SER A 60 11.54 -7.05 0.96
CA SER A 60 11.01 -7.91 2.04
C SER A 60 11.80 -9.21 2.22
N HIS A 61 11.77 -9.78 3.43
CA HIS A 61 12.49 -11.03 3.78
C HIS A 61 11.91 -12.28 3.07
N ALA A 62 10.64 -12.25 2.65
CA ALA A 62 9.97 -13.39 2.01
C ALA A 62 10.50 -13.69 0.59
N ALA A 63 10.93 -12.65 -0.13
CA ALA A 63 11.46 -12.73 -1.48
C ALA A 63 12.83 -13.45 -1.61
N GLY A 64 13.40 -13.95 -0.50
CA GLY A 64 14.65 -14.71 -0.47
C GLY A 64 14.49 -16.22 -0.29
N VAL A 65 13.30 -16.70 0.08
CA VAL A 65 13.11 -18.09 0.56
C VAL A 65 12.56 -19.02 -0.53
N GLN A 66 11.91 -18.50 -1.57
CA GLN A 66 11.29 -19.31 -2.63
C GLN A 66 11.59 -18.76 -4.05
N PRO A 67 12.41 -19.44 -4.87
CA PRO A 67 12.75 -19.02 -6.23
C PRO A 67 11.56 -18.89 -7.20
N GLN A 68 10.40 -19.47 -6.85
CA GLN A 68 9.16 -19.39 -7.62
C GLN A 68 8.27 -18.17 -7.26
N ALA A 69 8.72 -17.30 -6.34
CA ALA A 69 7.94 -16.17 -5.81
C ALA A 69 7.83 -14.93 -6.72
N ALA A 70 8.45 -14.91 -7.90
CA ALA A 70 8.44 -13.74 -8.79
C ALA A 70 7.03 -13.26 -9.16
N GLY A 71 6.05 -14.18 -9.26
CA GLY A 71 4.65 -13.85 -9.50
C GLY A 71 3.99 -13.14 -8.30
N ALA A 72 4.24 -13.63 -7.08
CA ALA A 72 3.74 -13.04 -5.84
C ALA A 72 4.38 -11.67 -5.59
N GLU A 73 5.69 -11.52 -5.81
CA GLU A 73 6.40 -10.24 -5.71
C GLU A 73 5.85 -9.18 -6.66
N LEU A 74 5.54 -9.58 -7.90
CA LEU A 74 4.91 -8.69 -8.88
C LEU A 74 3.48 -8.32 -8.46
N ALA A 75 2.70 -9.29 -7.96
CA ALA A 75 1.35 -9.04 -7.46
C ALA A 75 1.37 -8.04 -6.28
N ASP A 76 2.33 -8.18 -5.36
CA ASP A 76 2.54 -7.26 -4.25
C ASP A 76 2.99 -5.87 -4.73
N ALA A 77 3.88 -5.80 -5.71
CA ALA A 77 4.30 -4.52 -6.28
C ALA A 77 3.12 -3.80 -6.94
N ILE A 78 2.29 -4.52 -7.67
CA ILE A 78 1.05 -3.99 -8.27
C ILE A 78 0.07 -3.57 -7.16
N HIS A 79 -0.08 -4.37 -6.09
CA HIS A 79 -0.94 -4.08 -4.96
C HIS A 79 -0.54 -2.76 -4.29
N VAL A 80 0.73 -2.63 -3.90
CA VAL A 80 1.25 -1.44 -3.21
C VAL A 80 1.19 -0.21 -4.13
N LEU A 81 1.58 -0.34 -5.40
CA LEU A 81 1.55 0.77 -6.35
C LEU A 81 0.12 1.27 -6.60
N SER A 82 -0.82 0.35 -6.79
CA SER A 82 -2.23 0.69 -7.00
C SER A 82 -2.86 1.28 -5.73
N ALA A 83 -2.55 0.73 -4.55
CA ALA A 83 -2.99 1.29 -3.27
C ALA A 83 -2.44 2.71 -3.05
N ALA A 84 -1.15 2.92 -3.35
CA ALA A 84 -0.51 4.23 -3.26
C ALA A 84 -1.11 5.25 -4.23
N MET A 85 -1.40 4.84 -5.47
CA MET A 85 -2.03 5.73 -6.46
C MET A 85 -3.44 6.16 -6.03
N TRP A 86 -4.22 5.23 -5.46
CA TRP A 86 -5.56 5.51 -4.94
C TRP A 86 -5.52 6.37 -3.66
N ALA A 87 -4.95 5.85 -2.57
CA ALA A 87 -4.98 6.52 -1.28
C ALA A 87 -4.09 7.78 -1.27
N GLY A 88 -2.89 7.69 -1.85
CA GLY A 88 -1.97 8.83 -1.95
C GLY A 88 -2.53 9.95 -2.82
N GLY A 89 -3.26 9.63 -3.89
CA GLY A 89 -3.94 10.64 -4.71
C GLY A 89 -5.08 11.34 -3.98
N ILE A 90 -5.85 10.62 -3.15
CA ILE A 90 -6.88 11.22 -2.28
C ILE A 90 -6.23 12.17 -1.27
N ILE A 91 -5.16 11.74 -0.61
CA ILE A 91 -4.43 12.57 0.36
C ILE A 91 -3.85 13.82 -0.33
N ALA A 92 -3.25 13.65 -1.50
CA ALA A 92 -2.72 14.76 -2.29
C ALA A 92 -3.82 15.77 -2.64
N LEU A 93 -4.96 15.31 -3.16
CA LEU A 93 -6.08 16.20 -3.45
C LEU A 93 -6.62 16.86 -2.19
N ALA A 94 -6.80 16.13 -1.09
CA ALA A 94 -7.27 16.68 0.19
C ALA A 94 -6.32 17.75 0.77
N SER A 95 -5.03 17.70 0.41
CA SER A 95 -4.05 18.71 0.81
C SER A 95 -4.11 20.00 -0.03
N LEU A 96 -4.73 19.96 -1.21
CA LEU A 96 -4.86 21.12 -2.09
C LEU A 96 -5.95 22.07 -1.61
N ARG A 97 -5.69 23.37 -1.83
CA ARG A 97 -6.64 24.46 -1.58
C ARG A 97 -6.83 25.26 -2.86
N PRO A 98 -7.68 24.79 -3.80
CA PRO A 98 -7.92 25.52 -5.04
C PRO A 98 -8.43 26.94 -4.74
N PRO A 99 -7.93 27.99 -5.42
CA PRO A 99 -8.28 29.39 -5.13
C PRO A 99 -9.78 29.66 -5.16
N ASP A 100 -10.47 29.07 -6.15
CA ASP A 100 -11.90 29.23 -6.40
C ASP A 100 -12.74 28.09 -5.78
N GLY A 101 -12.12 27.27 -4.93
CA GLY A 101 -12.74 26.11 -4.29
C GLY A 101 -12.96 24.90 -5.21
N TRP A 102 -13.45 23.80 -4.64
CA TRP A 102 -13.67 22.54 -5.35
C TRP A 102 -14.85 22.55 -6.32
N ALA A 103 -15.70 23.58 -6.27
CA ALA A 103 -16.82 23.76 -7.18
C ALA A 103 -16.41 24.36 -8.54
N ALA A 104 -15.21 24.94 -8.63
CA ALA A 104 -14.70 25.55 -9.85
C ALA A 104 -14.53 24.52 -10.99
N PRO A 105 -14.75 24.90 -12.26
CA PRO A 105 -14.66 24.00 -13.41
C PRO A 105 -13.35 23.21 -13.48
N GLU A 106 -12.21 23.87 -13.23
CA GLU A 106 -10.87 23.28 -13.30
C GLU A 106 -10.67 22.24 -12.20
N ALA A 107 -11.11 22.55 -10.97
CA ALA A 107 -11.05 21.63 -9.85
C ALA A 107 -11.94 20.41 -10.09
N ARG A 108 -13.14 20.61 -10.67
CA ARG A 108 -14.03 19.52 -11.06
C ARG A 108 -13.44 18.62 -12.13
N ILE A 109 -12.80 19.19 -13.16
CA ILE A 109 -12.10 18.40 -14.20
C ILE A 109 -11.00 17.53 -13.56
N LEU A 110 -10.25 18.09 -12.60
CA LEU A 110 -9.23 17.34 -11.87
C LEU A 110 -9.85 16.18 -11.06
N LEU A 111 -10.92 16.45 -10.31
CA LEU A 111 -11.67 15.43 -9.55
C LEU A 111 -12.23 14.32 -10.45
N GLU A 112 -12.77 14.66 -11.62
CA GLU A 112 -13.33 13.69 -12.57
C GLU A 112 -12.27 12.81 -13.24
N ARG A 113 -11.11 13.40 -13.58
CA ARG A 113 -9.96 12.65 -14.10
C ARG A 113 -9.38 11.72 -13.05
N PHE A 114 -9.12 12.26 -11.85
CA PHE A 114 -8.61 11.46 -10.75
C PHE A 114 -9.60 10.37 -10.34
N GLY A 115 -10.90 10.67 -10.25
CA GLY A 115 -11.92 9.70 -9.85
C GLY A 115 -12.01 8.47 -10.75
N ARG A 116 -11.68 8.58 -12.04
CA ARG A 116 -11.56 7.42 -12.94
C ARG A 116 -10.31 6.58 -12.64
N ILE A 117 -9.17 7.24 -12.50
CA ILE A 117 -7.89 6.59 -12.17
C ILE A 117 -7.95 5.92 -10.80
N ALA A 118 -8.51 6.61 -9.81
CA ALA A 118 -8.69 6.14 -8.44
C ALA A 118 -9.58 4.89 -8.38
N LEU A 119 -10.65 4.83 -9.19
CA LEU A 119 -11.52 3.67 -9.24
C LEU A 119 -10.81 2.43 -9.82
N ILE A 120 -10.02 2.63 -10.89
CA ILE A 120 -9.21 1.55 -11.49
C ILE A 120 -8.15 1.09 -10.49
N ALA A 121 -7.42 2.03 -9.88
CA ALA A 121 -6.42 1.74 -8.85
C ALA A 121 -7.00 0.96 -7.67
N PHE A 122 -8.16 1.39 -7.17
CA PHE A 122 -8.88 0.72 -6.10
C PHE A 122 -9.27 -0.72 -6.50
N ALA A 123 -9.83 -0.91 -7.71
CA ALA A 123 -10.19 -2.24 -8.20
C ALA A 123 -8.98 -3.17 -8.33
N VAL A 124 -7.87 -2.67 -8.86
CA VAL A 124 -6.60 -3.42 -8.95
C VAL A 124 -6.08 -3.77 -7.55
N THR A 125 -6.13 -2.83 -6.60
CA THR A 125 -5.75 -3.06 -5.20
C THR A 125 -6.59 -4.17 -4.56
N ALA A 126 -7.92 -4.12 -4.76
CA ALA A 126 -8.83 -5.10 -4.21
C ALA A 126 -8.62 -6.50 -4.82
N LEU A 127 -8.42 -6.59 -6.13
CA LEU A 127 -8.18 -7.86 -6.84
C LEU A 127 -6.84 -8.48 -6.42
N THR A 128 -5.77 -7.71 -6.40
CA THR A 128 -4.45 -8.19 -5.97
C THR A 128 -4.43 -8.58 -4.50
N GLY A 129 -5.16 -7.85 -3.64
CA GLY A 129 -5.32 -8.21 -2.22
C GLY A 129 -6.10 -9.51 -2.02
N LEU A 130 -7.09 -9.80 -2.89
CA LEU A 130 -7.81 -11.06 -2.88
C LEU A 130 -6.93 -12.23 -3.35
N LEU A 131 -6.08 -12.00 -4.35
CA LEU A 131 -5.10 -13.00 -4.79
C LEU A 131 -4.12 -13.34 -3.65
N ALA A 132 -3.52 -12.32 -3.01
CA ALA A 132 -2.64 -12.52 -1.87
C ALA A 132 -3.33 -13.27 -0.72
N ALA A 133 -4.61 -12.99 -0.47
CA ALA A 133 -5.38 -13.70 0.54
C ALA A 133 -5.47 -15.22 0.30
N THR A 134 -5.47 -15.66 -0.97
CA THR A 134 -5.50 -17.10 -1.30
C THR A 134 -4.18 -17.81 -0.99
N GLU A 135 -3.07 -17.08 -0.94
CA GLU A 135 -1.75 -17.63 -0.61
C GLU A 135 -1.59 -17.88 0.90
N HIS A 136 -2.42 -17.23 1.72
CA HIS A 136 -2.32 -17.29 3.18
C HIS A 136 -3.31 -18.26 3.84
N LEU A 137 -4.22 -18.89 3.08
CA LEU A 137 -5.24 -19.79 3.62
C LEU A 137 -5.02 -21.22 3.11
N LEU A 138 -5.05 -22.22 3.99
CA LEU A 138 -4.93 -23.63 3.63
C LEU A 138 -6.30 -24.26 3.34
N ALA A 139 -7.33 -23.80 4.04
CA ALA A 139 -8.71 -24.24 3.87
C ALA A 139 -9.70 -23.07 4.03
N LEU A 140 -10.89 -23.20 3.46
CA LEU A 140 -11.95 -22.19 3.61
C LEU A 140 -12.37 -22.01 5.08
N SER A 141 -12.23 -23.07 5.90
CA SER A 141 -12.49 -23.02 7.34
C SER A 141 -11.61 -22.03 8.08
N ASP A 142 -10.42 -21.74 7.56
CA ASP A 142 -9.46 -20.83 8.19
C ASP A 142 -10.00 -19.41 8.29
N LEU A 143 -10.96 -19.03 7.43
CA LEU A 143 -11.65 -17.74 7.44
C LEU A 143 -12.40 -17.46 8.74
N TRP A 144 -12.86 -18.50 9.46
CA TRP A 144 -13.61 -18.35 10.71
C TRP A 144 -12.99 -19.10 11.89
N SER A 145 -12.05 -20.01 11.66
CA SER A 145 -11.35 -20.73 12.73
C SER A 145 -10.09 -20.00 13.23
N THR A 146 -9.53 -19.06 12.44
CA THR A 146 -8.27 -18.37 12.78
C THR A 146 -8.47 -16.88 12.98
N THR A 147 -7.65 -16.28 13.86
CA THR A 147 -7.63 -14.82 14.03
C THR A 147 -7.28 -14.11 12.72
N TYR A 148 -6.31 -14.63 11.97
CA TYR A 148 -5.92 -14.11 10.66
C TYR A 148 -7.12 -14.08 9.70
N GLY A 149 -7.84 -15.21 9.57
CA GLY A 149 -9.00 -15.33 8.69
C GLY A 149 -10.14 -14.38 9.06
N VAL A 150 -10.46 -14.23 10.35
CA VAL A 150 -11.51 -13.31 10.80
C VAL A 150 -11.14 -11.86 10.45
N VAL A 151 -9.90 -11.44 10.70
CA VAL A 151 -9.44 -10.09 10.36
C VAL A 151 -9.44 -9.88 8.84
N LEU A 152 -9.07 -10.90 8.07
CA LEU A 152 -9.10 -10.86 6.61
C LEU A 152 -10.54 -10.68 6.09
N VAL A 153 -11.51 -11.43 6.63
CA VAL A 153 -12.93 -11.27 6.27
C VAL A 153 -13.42 -9.85 6.58
N LEU A 154 -13.08 -9.31 7.76
CA LEU A 154 -13.42 -7.93 8.12
C LEU A 154 -12.80 -6.90 7.16
N LYS A 155 -11.54 -7.10 6.76
CA LYS A 155 -10.87 -6.25 5.76
C LYS A 155 -11.59 -6.30 4.42
N VAL A 156 -11.91 -7.50 3.92
CA VAL A 156 -12.63 -7.67 2.64
C VAL A 156 -14.02 -7.04 2.71
N ALA A 157 -14.76 -7.24 3.80
CA ALA A 157 -16.06 -6.61 4.01
C ALA A 157 -15.96 -5.08 4.02
N GLY A 158 -14.92 -4.52 4.66
CA GLY A 158 -14.62 -3.09 4.63
C GLY A 158 -14.34 -2.58 3.22
N VAL A 159 -13.50 -3.25 2.44
CA VAL A 159 -13.21 -2.89 1.04
C VAL A 159 -14.49 -2.90 0.20
N LEU A 160 -15.35 -3.91 0.34
CA LEU A 160 -16.64 -3.96 -0.35
C LEU A 160 -17.56 -2.80 0.06
N ALA A 161 -17.58 -2.47 1.35
CA ALA A 161 -18.35 -1.34 1.87
C ALA A 161 -17.87 0.00 1.28
N MET A 162 -16.55 0.21 1.14
CA MET A 162 -16.01 1.41 0.48
C MET A 162 -16.48 1.54 -0.98
N GLY A 163 -16.46 0.42 -1.73
CA GLY A 163 -17.01 0.39 -3.09
C GLY A 163 -18.49 0.77 -3.13
N GLY A 164 -19.27 0.24 -2.19
CA GLY A 164 -20.69 0.58 -2.02
C GLY A 164 -20.92 2.05 -1.67
N LEU A 165 -20.18 2.60 -0.71
CA LEU A 165 -20.26 4.00 -0.29
C LEU A 165 -19.89 4.96 -1.43
N SER A 166 -18.86 4.62 -2.22
CA SER A 166 -18.49 5.36 -3.44
C SER A 166 -19.63 5.39 -4.46
N ALA A 167 -20.34 4.26 -4.64
CA ALA A 167 -21.52 4.21 -5.52
C ALA A 167 -22.70 5.05 -4.98
N LEU A 168 -22.93 5.05 -3.66
CA LEU A 168 -23.94 5.90 -3.02
C LEU A 168 -23.62 7.38 -3.19
N TRP A 169 -22.34 7.76 -3.06
CA TRP A 169 -21.90 9.13 -3.28
C TRP A 169 -22.17 9.62 -4.70
N ARG A 170 -21.92 8.78 -5.71
CA ARG A 170 -22.27 9.09 -7.11
C ARG A 170 -23.77 9.27 -7.34
N ARG A 171 -24.62 8.71 -6.47
CA ARG A 171 -26.09 8.90 -6.48
C ARG A 171 -26.54 10.14 -5.68
N GLY A 172 -25.61 10.98 -5.24
CA GLY A 172 -25.90 12.24 -4.54
C GLY A 172 -26.00 12.12 -3.01
N ARG A 173 -25.70 10.95 -2.42
CA ARG A 173 -25.72 10.78 -0.96
C ARG A 173 -24.35 11.12 -0.36
N GLN A 174 -24.28 12.15 0.47
CA GLN A 174 -23.03 12.51 1.15
C GLN A 174 -22.77 11.56 2.32
N VAL A 175 -21.81 10.65 2.15
CA VAL A 175 -21.42 9.62 3.15
C VAL A 175 -19.95 9.73 3.57
N VAL A 176 -19.38 10.93 3.51
CA VAL A 176 -17.93 11.20 3.68
C VAL A 176 -17.38 10.67 5.00
N ALA A 177 -18.10 10.87 6.12
CA ALA A 177 -17.66 10.39 7.43
C ALA A 177 -17.63 8.85 7.51
N ALA A 178 -18.64 8.19 6.93
CA ALA A 178 -18.69 6.74 6.87
C ALA A 178 -17.58 6.18 5.97
N ASP A 179 -17.33 6.81 4.82
CA ASP A 179 -16.28 6.42 3.88
C ASP A 179 -14.88 6.52 4.54
N ALA A 180 -14.62 7.63 5.23
CA ALA A 180 -13.38 7.81 5.99
C ALA A 180 -13.23 6.80 7.13
N LEU A 181 -14.29 6.54 7.89
CA LEU A 181 -14.27 5.56 8.97
C LEU A 181 -13.96 4.15 8.45
N VAL A 182 -14.64 3.72 7.38
CA VAL A 182 -14.41 2.40 6.78
C VAL A 182 -12.97 2.31 6.25
N ALA A 183 -12.45 3.35 5.60
CA ALA A 183 -11.07 3.38 5.15
C ALA A 183 -10.07 3.20 6.30
N ILE A 184 -10.29 3.91 7.42
CA ILE A 184 -9.45 3.78 8.64
C ILE A 184 -9.52 2.35 9.18
N LEU A 185 -10.71 1.75 9.25
CA LEU A 185 -10.89 0.37 9.72
C LEU A 185 -10.18 -0.65 8.81
N VAL A 186 -10.21 -0.45 7.49
CA VAL A 186 -9.49 -1.29 6.53
C VAL A 186 -7.97 -1.17 6.69
N VAL A 187 -7.45 0.04 6.91
CA VAL A 187 -6.03 0.28 7.21
C VAL A 187 -5.64 -0.39 8.52
N PHE A 188 -6.45 -0.24 9.57
CA PHE A 188 -6.24 -0.89 10.86
C PHE A 188 -6.24 -2.42 10.74
N ALA A 189 -7.21 -2.99 10.02
CA ALA A 189 -7.25 -4.43 9.74
C ALA A 189 -6.02 -4.90 8.96
N THR A 190 -5.51 -4.09 8.04
CA THR A 190 -4.25 -4.38 7.32
C THR A 190 -3.05 -4.41 8.25
N ALA A 191 -2.95 -3.44 9.17
CA ALA A 191 -1.89 -3.43 10.18
C ALA A 191 -1.99 -4.64 11.13
N LEU A 192 -3.22 -5.05 11.48
CA LEU A 192 -3.46 -6.22 12.31
C LEU A 192 -3.05 -7.52 11.59
N LEU A 193 -3.37 -7.65 10.30
CA LEU A 193 -2.93 -8.79 9.49
C LEU A 193 -1.41 -8.92 9.45
N ALA A 194 -0.69 -7.78 9.42
CA ALA A 194 0.77 -7.78 9.40
C ALA A 194 1.42 -8.29 10.69
N VAL A 195 0.69 -8.29 11.82
CA VAL A 195 1.19 -8.80 13.11
C VAL A 195 0.61 -10.16 13.50
N THR A 196 -0.40 -10.65 12.78
CA THR A 196 -0.97 -11.99 12.97
C THR A 196 -0.28 -13.01 12.06
N THR A 197 0.01 -14.20 12.58
CA THR A 197 0.58 -15.28 11.78
C THR A 197 -0.49 -15.88 10.85
N PRO A 198 -0.24 -15.95 9.53
CA PRO A 198 -1.12 -16.67 8.62
C PRO A 198 -1.11 -18.18 8.93
N PRO A 199 -2.20 -18.90 8.63
CA PRO A 199 -2.30 -20.34 8.85
C PRO A 199 -1.49 -21.19 7.85
N ALA A 200 -1.18 -20.65 6.67
CA ALA A 200 -0.29 -21.25 5.67
C ALA A 200 1.18 -20.93 5.91
#